data_AF-A0A1A8CBN0-F1
#
_entry.id   AF-A0A1A8CBN0-F1
#
_cell.length_a   1.000
_cell.length_b   1.000
_cell.length_c   1.000
_cell.angle_alpha   90.00
_cell.angle_beta   90.00
_cell.angle_gamma   90.00
#
_symmetry.space_group_name_H-M   'P 1'
#
loop_
_entity.id
_entity.type
_entity.pdbx_description
1 polymer ?
#
loop_
_entity_poly.entity_id
_entity_poly.type
_entity_poly.pdbx_seq_one_letter_code
_entity_poly.pdbx_strand_id
1 'polypeptide(L)'
;RKYPAVKIPWISVKTEIPSQIKFMDIISKKHPVDTLFFLAHINTNINAEFLNRCRMNSINNWQVFFPIHFQEYNSDVAYHNQPRPATVDLVKDAGHFDRRSFDEACFYNSDYMSTRSRMVEDVQENEDLLESLDIYEMFVKYSGLHVFRAVEPALHQQYRYRSCNPKLSEDLYHRCTLSNMEGLGSRSQLAMLLFEQEQGNST
;
A
#
# COMPACT_ATOMS: atom_id res chain seq x y z
N ARG A 1 -6.90 -19.24 -19.94
CA ARG A 1 -5.94 -18.29 -19.30
C ARG A 1 -6.58 -16.91 -19.36
N LYS A 2 -6.83 -16.23 -18.23
CA LYS A 2 -7.68 -15.02 -18.16
C LYS A 2 -7.11 -13.80 -18.94
N TYR A 3 -5.79 -13.73 -19.11
CA TYR A 3 -5.12 -12.65 -19.85
C TYR A 3 -4.01 -13.18 -20.77
N PRO A 4 -4.33 -13.61 -22.00
CA PRO A 4 -3.37 -14.30 -22.87
C PRO A 4 -2.30 -13.38 -23.49
N ALA A 5 -2.55 -12.06 -23.58
CA ALA A 5 -1.65 -11.10 -24.21
C ALA A 5 -0.73 -10.35 -23.23
N VAL A 6 -0.87 -10.57 -21.92
CA VAL A 6 -0.10 -9.84 -20.91
C VAL A 6 1.31 -10.42 -20.82
N LYS A 7 2.32 -9.59 -21.08
CA LYS A 7 3.73 -9.89 -20.85
C LYS A 7 4.13 -9.34 -19.48
N ILE A 8 4.49 -10.22 -18.54
CA ILE A 8 4.98 -9.84 -17.22
C ILE A 8 6.49 -9.99 -17.21
N PRO A 9 7.27 -8.89 -17.27
CA PRO A 9 8.69 -8.97 -17.02
C PRO A 9 8.94 -9.29 -15.54
N TRP A 10 9.83 -10.25 -15.25
CA TRP A 10 10.29 -10.50 -13.89
C TRP A 10 11.66 -9.85 -13.66
N ILE A 11 11.95 -9.49 -12.43
CA ILE A 11 13.29 -9.12 -11.97
C ILE A 11 13.49 -9.82 -10.64
N SER A 12 14.55 -10.62 -10.53
CA SER A 12 14.95 -11.21 -9.25
C SER A 12 15.97 -10.29 -8.60
N VAL A 13 15.73 -9.92 -7.34
CA VAL A 13 16.59 -9.06 -6.55
C VAL A 13 16.94 -9.81 -5.27
N LYS A 14 18.23 -10.05 -5.05
CA LYS A 14 18.73 -10.66 -3.81
C LYS A 14 18.94 -9.54 -2.79
N THR A 15 18.23 -9.60 -1.67
CA THR A 15 18.35 -8.66 -0.55
C THR A 15 18.07 -9.39 0.75
N GLU A 16 18.74 -8.99 1.83
CA GLU A 16 18.52 -9.57 3.16
C GLU A 16 17.25 -9.01 3.81
N ILE A 17 16.97 -7.73 3.58
CA ILE A 17 15.78 -7.02 4.03
C ILE A 17 15.08 -6.42 2.81
N PRO A 18 13.79 -6.73 2.57
CA PRO A 18 13.04 -6.16 1.45
C PRO A 18 12.67 -4.70 1.72
N SER A 19 13.29 -3.78 0.99
CA SER A 19 13.02 -2.33 1.04
C SER A 19 12.38 -1.86 -0.27
N GLN A 20 11.27 -1.10 -0.16
CA GLN A 20 10.62 -0.49 -1.32
C GLN A 20 11.56 0.45 -2.07
N ILE A 21 12.37 1.24 -1.36
CA ILE A 21 13.30 2.19 -1.96
C ILE A 21 14.39 1.44 -2.74
N LYS A 22 14.98 0.38 -2.16
CA LYS A 22 16.00 -0.44 -2.86
C LYS A 22 15.45 -1.09 -4.14
N PHE A 23 14.20 -1.56 -4.13
CA PHE A 23 13.56 -2.08 -5.36
C PHE A 23 13.32 -0.96 -6.38
N MET A 24 12.86 0.20 -5.93
CA MET A 24 12.63 1.33 -6.82
C MET A 24 13.92 1.89 -7.43
N ASP A 25 15.07 1.82 -6.77
CA ASP A 25 16.36 2.19 -7.38
C ASP A 25 16.67 1.36 -8.62
N ILE A 26 16.36 0.06 -8.58
CA ILE A 26 16.59 -0.86 -9.70
C ILE A 26 15.60 -0.58 -10.83
N ILE A 27 14.34 -0.29 -10.49
CA ILE A 27 13.27 -0.03 -11.45
C ILE A 27 13.48 1.34 -12.11
N SER A 28 13.75 2.38 -11.33
CA SER A 28 13.96 3.76 -11.77
C SER A 28 15.08 3.85 -12.82
N LYS A 29 16.22 3.19 -12.59
CA LYS A 29 17.36 3.16 -13.53
C LYS A 29 17.04 2.52 -14.89
N LYS A 30 15.99 1.72 -14.98
CA LYS A 30 15.58 1.02 -16.21
C LYS A 30 14.53 1.79 -17.02
N HIS A 31 14.05 2.93 -16.53
CA HIS A 31 12.98 3.69 -17.16
C HIS A 31 13.39 5.16 -17.40
N PRO A 32 12.85 5.80 -18.43
CA PRO A 32 13.04 7.23 -18.68
C PRO A 32 12.60 8.12 -17.51
N VAL A 33 13.15 9.33 -17.43
CA VAL A 33 12.86 10.30 -16.36
C VAL A 33 11.41 10.81 -16.38
N ASP A 34 10.75 10.83 -17.53
CA ASP A 34 9.36 11.24 -17.73
C ASP A 34 8.34 10.11 -17.46
N THR A 35 8.81 8.95 -17.01
CA THR A 35 7.94 7.82 -16.64
C THR A 35 7.13 8.16 -15.39
N LEU A 36 5.79 8.02 -15.46
CA LEU A 36 4.92 8.03 -14.30
C LEU A 36 4.80 6.61 -13.74
N PHE A 37 5.25 6.41 -12.51
CA PHE A 37 5.07 5.15 -11.80
C PHE A 37 3.76 5.14 -11.02
N PHE A 38 3.13 3.96 -10.97
CA PHE A 38 2.09 3.62 -10.02
C PHE A 38 2.51 2.35 -9.29
N LEU A 39 2.64 2.45 -7.96
CA LEU A 39 2.92 1.33 -7.07
C LEU A 39 1.62 0.79 -6.49
N ALA A 40 1.46 -0.53 -6.47
CA ALA A 40 0.26 -1.19 -5.98
C ALA A 40 0.55 -2.60 -5.47
N HIS A 41 -0.28 -3.09 -4.56
CA HIS A 41 -0.30 -4.51 -4.19
C HIS A 41 -0.94 -5.39 -5.25
N ILE A 42 -0.56 -6.66 -5.27
CA ILE A 42 -1.12 -7.67 -6.19
C ILE A 42 -2.63 -7.92 -5.97
N ASN A 43 -3.15 -7.54 -4.80
CA ASN A 43 -4.56 -7.69 -4.42
C ASN A 43 -5.38 -6.42 -4.69
N THR A 44 -4.76 -5.42 -5.29
CA THR A 44 -5.40 -4.15 -5.63
C THR A 44 -6.16 -4.30 -6.94
N ASN A 45 -7.44 -3.96 -6.93
CA ASN A 45 -8.25 -3.86 -8.12
C ASN A 45 -8.00 -2.51 -8.79
N ILE A 46 -7.31 -2.55 -9.92
CA ILE A 46 -6.94 -1.35 -10.68
C ILE A 46 -7.92 -1.19 -11.84
N ASN A 47 -8.52 -0.01 -11.96
CA ASN A 47 -9.42 0.34 -13.05
C ASN A 47 -8.99 1.64 -13.74
N ALA A 48 -9.62 1.95 -14.88
CA ALA A 48 -9.28 3.13 -15.67
C ALA A 48 -9.56 4.46 -14.93
N GLU A 49 -10.62 4.49 -14.10
CA GLU A 49 -10.98 5.67 -13.31
C GLU A 49 -9.87 6.03 -12.33
N PHE A 50 -9.38 5.05 -11.56
CA PHE A 50 -8.26 5.22 -10.66
C PHE A 50 -7.00 5.66 -11.40
N LEU A 51 -6.66 5.01 -12.52
CA LEU A 51 -5.46 5.37 -13.29
C LEU A 51 -5.51 6.81 -13.81
N ASN A 52 -6.70 7.32 -14.13
CA ASN A 52 -6.88 8.72 -14.49
C ASN A 52 -6.68 9.64 -13.27
N ARG A 53 -7.21 9.29 -12.09
CA ARG A 53 -6.98 10.07 -10.86
C ARG A 53 -5.51 10.06 -10.43
N CYS A 54 -4.83 8.94 -10.57
CA CYS A 54 -3.38 8.82 -10.38
C CYS A 54 -2.62 9.79 -11.29
N ARG A 55 -2.93 9.83 -12.59
CA ARG A 55 -2.31 10.79 -13.53
C ARG A 55 -2.60 12.25 -13.21
N MET A 56 -3.85 12.58 -12.85
CA MET A 56 -4.26 13.96 -12.58
C MET A 56 -3.67 14.51 -11.28
N ASN A 57 -3.43 13.64 -10.29
CA ASN A 57 -2.91 14.03 -8.98
C ASN A 57 -1.38 13.89 -8.88
N SER A 58 -0.69 13.39 -9.89
CA SER A 58 0.77 13.39 -9.97
C SER A 58 1.22 14.46 -10.94
N ILE A 59 1.95 15.46 -10.45
CA ILE A 59 2.43 16.59 -11.27
C ILE A 59 3.94 16.67 -11.13
N ASN A 60 4.63 16.46 -12.25
CA ASN A 60 6.08 16.45 -12.31
C ASN A 60 6.70 17.72 -11.70
N ASN A 61 7.69 17.57 -10.84
CA ASN A 61 8.38 18.61 -10.08
C ASN A 61 7.50 19.43 -9.12
N TRP A 62 6.26 19.01 -8.85
CA TRP A 62 5.38 19.72 -7.92
C TRP A 62 4.66 18.81 -6.92
N GLN A 63 4.06 17.70 -7.35
CA GLN A 63 3.20 16.89 -6.48
C GLN A 63 3.32 15.38 -6.76
N VAL A 64 3.46 14.63 -5.68
CA VAL A 64 3.34 13.17 -5.65
C VAL A 64 2.02 12.79 -4.97
N PHE A 65 1.41 11.68 -5.40
CA PHE A 65 0.10 11.27 -4.93
C PHE A 65 0.15 9.92 -4.20
N PHE A 66 -0.38 9.88 -2.99
CA PHE A 66 -0.48 8.69 -2.14
C PHE A 66 -1.96 8.39 -1.87
N PRO A 67 -2.62 7.60 -2.73
CA PRO A 67 -4.02 7.25 -2.52
C PRO A 67 -4.19 6.36 -1.29
N ILE A 68 -5.30 6.55 -0.58
CA ILE A 68 -5.76 5.66 0.50
C ILE A 68 -6.85 4.77 -0.10
N HIS A 69 -6.55 3.49 -0.26
CA HIS A 69 -7.46 2.50 -0.81
C HIS A 69 -8.58 2.12 0.17
N PHE A 70 -9.70 1.63 -0.37
CA PHE A 70 -10.70 0.91 0.41
C PHE A 70 -10.25 -0.55 0.55
N GLN A 71 -9.98 -0.98 1.78
CA GLN A 71 -9.59 -2.33 2.16
C GLN A 71 -10.83 -3.10 2.60
N GLU A 72 -11.13 -4.20 1.92
CA GLU A 72 -12.16 -5.13 2.41
C GLU A 72 -11.76 -5.72 3.75
N TYR A 73 -12.77 -6.04 4.57
CA TYR A 73 -12.61 -6.83 5.77
C TYR A 73 -12.40 -8.32 5.46
N ASN A 74 -11.93 -9.08 6.45
CA ASN A 74 -11.88 -10.53 6.38
C ASN A 74 -13.28 -11.08 6.03
N SER A 75 -13.37 -11.87 4.95
CA SER A 75 -14.65 -12.42 4.47
C SER A 75 -15.38 -13.25 5.51
N ASP A 76 -14.63 -13.98 6.34
CA ASP A 76 -15.20 -14.88 7.34
C ASP A 76 -15.92 -14.08 8.44
N VAL A 77 -15.40 -12.89 8.75
CA VAL A 77 -15.97 -11.93 9.72
C VAL A 77 -17.07 -11.08 9.08
N ALA A 78 -16.80 -10.53 7.89
CA ALA A 78 -17.71 -9.61 7.24
C ALA A 78 -19.04 -10.28 6.85
N TYR A 79 -18.97 -11.53 6.39
CA TYR A 79 -20.11 -12.26 5.86
C TYR A 79 -20.57 -13.41 6.75
N HIS A 80 -20.00 -13.64 7.93
CA HIS A 80 -20.41 -14.71 8.87
C HIS A 80 -20.57 -16.08 8.18
N ASN A 81 -19.54 -16.50 7.43
CA ASN A 81 -19.53 -17.72 6.60
C ASN A 81 -20.54 -17.76 5.44
N GLN A 82 -21.19 -16.64 5.11
CA GLN A 82 -21.99 -16.51 3.90
C GLN A 82 -21.11 -16.23 2.67
N PRO A 83 -21.59 -16.55 1.46
CA PRO A 83 -20.84 -16.28 0.24
C PRO A 83 -20.55 -14.78 0.09
N ARG A 84 -19.29 -14.45 -0.20
CA ARG A 84 -18.88 -13.10 -0.55
C ARG A 84 -19.68 -12.60 -1.78
N PRO A 85 -20.26 -11.39 -1.74
CA PRO A 85 -20.90 -10.77 -2.91
C PRO A 85 -19.95 -10.65 -4.10
N ALA A 86 -20.49 -10.72 -5.32
CA ALA A 86 -19.71 -10.55 -6.54
C ALA A 86 -19.09 -9.15 -6.68
N THR A 87 -19.76 -8.14 -6.11
CA THR A 87 -19.30 -6.76 -6.02
C THR A 87 -19.40 -6.31 -4.59
N VAL A 88 -18.32 -5.72 -4.07
CA VAL A 88 -18.30 -5.14 -2.74
C VAL A 88 -18.55 -3.64 -2.85
N ASP A 89 -19.67 -3.20 -2.28
CA ASP A 89 -19.99 -1.78 -2.18
C ASP A 89 -19.13 -1.12 -1.10
N LEU A 90 -18.91 0.18 -1.23
CA LEU A 90 -18.18 1.01 -0.26
C LEU A 90 -19.05 1.28 0.98
N VAL A 91 -19.41 0.22 1.69
CA VAL A 91 -20.24 0.25 2.90
C VAL A 91 -19.40 -0.10 4.13
N LYS A 92 -19.82 0.45 5.27
CA LYS A 92 -19.09 0.36 6.54
C LYS A 92 -18.83 -1.08 7.01
N ASP A 93 -19.71 -2.02 6.69
CA ASP A 93 -19.61 -3.41 7.15
C ASP A 93 -18.79 -4.28 6.20
N ALA A 94 -18.44 -3.77 5.02
CA ALA A 94 -17.67 -4.52 4.02
C ALA A 94 -16.16 -4.21 4.06
N GLY A 95 -15.78 -3.07 4.63
CA GLY A 95 -14.39 -2.64 4.68
C GLY A 95 -14.20 -1.23 5.23
N HIS A 96 -12.99 -0.72 5.08
CA HIS A 96 -12.63 0.63 5.50
C HIS A 96 -11.56 1.24 4.60
N PHE A 97 -11.37 2.55 4.69
CA PHE A 97 -10.20 3.19 4.08
C PHE A 97 -8.97 2.99 4.98
N ASP A 98 -7.96 2.26 4.50
CA ASP A 98 -6.77 1.94 5.29
C ASP A 98 -5.78 3.11 5.31
N ARG A 99 -5.96 4.00 6.29
CA ARG A 99 -5.12 5.19 6.48
C ARG A 99 -3.69 4.84 6.91
N ARG A 100 -3.42 3.59 7.31
CA ARG A 100 -2.12 3.09 7.75
C ARG A 100 -1.31 2.49 6.59
N SER A 101 -1.91 2.24 5.42
CA SER A 101 -1.20 1.77 4.22
C SER A 101 -0.51 2.92 3.47
N PHE A 102 0.75 2.74 3.12
CA PHE A 102 1.54 3.69 2.32
C PHE A 102 2.15 3.03 1.08
N ASP A 103 1.62 1.85 0.72
CA ASP A 103 2.17 1.01 -0.33
C ASP A 103 1.77 1.48 -1.73
N GLU A 104 0.65 2.20 -1.84
CA GLU A 104 0.16 2.77 -3.10
C GLU A 104 0.65 4.21 -3.28
N ALA A 105 1.24 4.47 -4.44
CA ALA A 105 1.80 5.78 -4.76
C ALA A 105 1.86 6.03 -6.27
N CYS A 106 1.69 7.28 -6.68
CA CYS A 106 1.84 7.77 -8.04
C CYS A 106 2.82 8.94 -8.09
N PHE A 107 3.92 8.81 -8.83
CA PHE A 107 4.98 9.81 -8.91
C PHE A 107 5.81 9.67 -10.19
N TYR A 108 6.37 10.78 -10.67
CA TYR A 108 7.28 10.74 -11.82
C TYR A 108 8.67 10.23 -11.41
N ASN A 109 9.34 9.55 -12.34
CA ASN A 109 10.69 9.05 -12.13
C ASN A 109 11.68 10.20 -11.88
N SER A 110 11.52 11.34 -12.55
CA SER A 110 12.25 12.58 -12.27
C SER A 110 12.16 13.03 -10.80
N ASP A 111 10.94 13.00 -10.24
CA ASP A 111 10.69 13.36 -8.83
C ASP A 111 11.38 12.36 -7.88
N TYR A 112 11.27 11.07 -8.19
CA TYR A 112 11.96 10.02 -7.43
C TYR A 112 13.48 10.21 -7.47
N MET A 113 14.08 10.34 -8.65
CA MET A 113 15.53 10.49 -8.81
C MET A 113 16.07 11.75 -8.12
N SER A 114 15.36 12.88 -8.25
CA SER A 114 15.74 14.14 -7.61
C SER A 114 15.65 14.08 -6.08
N THR A 115 14.67 13.34 -5.56
CA THR A 115 14.53 13.07 -4.12
C THR A 115 15.67 12.16 -3.64
N ARG A 116 15.96 11.07 -4.38
CA ARG A 116 17.05 10.14 -4.04
C ARG A 116 18.42 10.81 -4.06
N SER A 117 18.69 11.75 -4.97
CA SER A 117 19.97 12.46 -4.99
C SER A 117 20.23 13.32 -3.75
N ARG A 118 19.16 13.75 -3.06
CA ARG A 118 19.28 14.54 -1.81
C ARG A 118 19.52 13.66 -0.58
N MET A 119 19.36 12.34 -0.69
CA MET A 119 19.61 11.40 0.40
C MET A 119 21.05 10.90 0.46
N VAL A 120 21.91 11.27 -0.51
CA VAL A 120 23.23 10.64 -0.67
C VAL A 120 24.09 10.79 0.58
N GLU A 121 24.10 11.97 1.21
CA GLU A 121 24.87 12.26 2.42
C GLU A 121 24.34 11.43 3.61
N ASP A 122 23.04 11.53 3.92
CA ASP A 122 22.42 10.77 5.02
C ASP A 122 22.55 9.24 4.88
N VAL A 123 22.49 8.72 3.64
CA VAL A 123 22.67 7.28 3.38
C VAL A 123 24.12 6.85 3.58
N GLN A 124 25.10 7.74 3.34
CA GLN A 124 26.51 7.45 3.65
C GLN A 124 26.78 7.44 5.15
N GLU A 125 26.07 8.27 5.91
CA GLU A 125 26.17 8.28 7.38
C GLU A 125 25.41 7.12 8.04
N ASN A 126 24.32 6.66 7.41
CA ASN A 126 23.49 5.57 7.91
C ASN A 126 23.13 4.59 6.78
N GLU A 127 23.88 3.48 6.70
CA GLU A 127 23.72 2.45 5.67
C GLU A 127 22.33 1.77 5.68
N ASP A 128 21.67 1.74 6.85
CA ASP A 128 20.36 1.11 7.05
C ASP A 128 19.18 2.06 6.78
N LEU A 129 19.46 3.33 6.44
CA LEU A 129 18.43 4.34 6.21
C LEU A 129 17.42 3.92 5.13
N LEU A 130 17.89 3.27 4.07
CA LEU A 130 17.02 2.81 2.98
C LEU A 130 16.09 1.67 3.39
N GLU A 131 16.39 0.97 4.49
CA GLU A 131 15.57 -0.13 5.01
C GLU A 131 14.60 0.33 6.10
N SER A 132 14.89 1.46 6.72
CA SER A 132 14.05 2.06 7.77
C SER A 132 12.94 2.97 7.23
N LEU A 133 13.05 3.45 5.99
CA LEU A 133 12.08 4.35 5.34
C LEU A 133 11.25 3.65 4.27
N ASP A 134 9.98 4.03 4.17
CA ASP A 134 9.16 3.80 2.98
C ASP A 134 9.26 4.97 1.99
N ILE A 135 8.65 4.80 0.80
CA ILE A 135 8.67 5.83 -0.26
C ILE A 135 7.92 7.09 0.18
N TYR A 136 6.87 6.97 1.00
CA TYR A 136 6.13 8.11 1.52
C TYR A 136 7.02 8.98 2.41
N GLU A 137 7.66 8.38 3.40
CA GLU A 137 8.58 9.06 4.31
C GLU A 137 9.77 9.65 3.57
N MET A 138 10.27 8.95 2.55
CA MET A 138 11.32 9.46 1.67
C MET A 138 10.91 10.78 1.00
N PHE A 139 9.73 10.84 0.38
CA PHE A 139 9.25 12.08 -0.24
C PHE A 139 8.98 13.17 0.79
N VAL A 140 8.39 12.84 1.95
CA VAL A 140 8.14 13.81 3.01
C VAL A 140 9.43 14.43 3.55
N LYS A 141 10.48 13.62 3.75
CA LYS A 141 11.74 14.07 4.37
C LYS A 141 12.68 14.75 3.39
N TYR A 142 12.82 14.21 2.17
CA TYR A 142 13.90 14.60 1.25
C TYR A 142 13.44 15.39 0.03
N SER A 143 12.15 15.37 -0.28
CA SER A 143 11.64 16.12 -1.43
C SER A 143 11.24 17.55 -1.03
N GLY A 144 11.15 18.44 -2.02
CA GLY A 144 10.50 19.75 -1.88
C GLY A 144 9.10 19.75 -2.48
N LEU A 145 8.52 18.56 -2.69
CA LEU A 145 7.27 18.36 -3.42
C LEU A 145 6.09 18.38 -2.46
N HIS A 146 4.93 18.74 -2.99
CA HIS A 146 3.67 18.55 -2.29
C HIS A 146 3.34 17.04 -2.24
N VAL A 147 3.29 16.48 -1.02
CA VAL A 147 2.92 15.08 -0.81
C VAL A 147 1.41 15.01 -0.59
N PHE A 148 0.66 14.80 -1.67
CA PHE A 148 -0.80 14.75 -1.61
C PHE A 148 -1.28 13.36 -1.24
N ARG A 149 -1.98 13.25 -0.10
CA ARG A 149 -2.54 11.98 0.40
C ARG A 149 -4.05 12.11 0.59
N ALA A 150 -4.83 11.29 -0.12
CA ALA A 150 -6.28 11.38 -0.11
C ALA A 150 -6.97 10.02 -0.26
N VAL A 151 -8.20 9.93 0.25
CA VAL A 151 -9.07 8.78 0.06
C VAL A 151 -9.42 8.60 -1.42
N GLU A 152 -9.31 7.38 -1.90
CA GLU A 152 -9.58 7.03 -3.29
C GLU A 152 -10.60 5.89 -3.40
N PRO A 153 -11.88 6.22 -3.59
CA PRO A 153 -12.98 5.25 -3.65
C PRO A 153 -12.86 4.22 -4.79
N ALA A 154 -12.22 4.57 -5.91
CA ALA A 154 -12.06 3.64 -7.03
C ALA A 154 -10.86 2.69 -6.85
N LEU A 155 -10.04 2.89 -5.82
CA LEU A 155 -8.93 2.02 -5.48
C LEU A 155 -9.37 1.05 -4.39
N HIS A 156 -9.60 -0.18 -4.79
CA HIS A 156 -10.18 -1.19 -3.92
C HIS A 156 -9.20 -2.35 -3.73
N GLN A 157 -8.95 -2.74 -2.50
CA GLN A 157 -8.03 -3.82 -2.15
C GLN A 157 -8.78 -4.97 -1.46
N GLN A 158 -8.55 -6.18 -1.95
CA GLN A 158 -9.12 -7.37 -1.32
C GLN A 158 -8.43 -7.65 0.02
N TYR A 159 -9.19 -8.18 0.98
CA TYR A 159 -8.61 -8.58 2.27
C TYR A 159 -7.49 -9.59 2.09
N ARG A 160 -6.38 -9.34 2.78
CA ARG A 160 -5.31 -10.30 2.95
C ARG A 160 -4.55 -10.00 4.22
N TYR A 161 -4.35 -11.03 5.03
CA TYR A 161 -3.40 -10.96 6.13
C TYR A 161 -1.97 -10.82 5.60
N ARG A 162 -1.29 -9.75 6.03
CA ARG A 162 0.10 -9.46 5.65
C ARG A 162 1.05 -9.97 6.72
N SER A 163 2.12 -10.65 6.34
CA SER A 163 3.19 -10.98 7.29
C SER A 163 4.01 -9.72 7.57
N CYS A 164 3.87 -9.16 8.77
CA CYS A 164 4.62 -7.98 9.19
C CYS A 164 6.05 -8.37 9.55
N ASN A 165 7.03 -7.79 8.84
CA ASN A 165 8.42 -8.14 9.02
C ASN A 165 9.02 -7.40 10.23
N PRO A 166 9.42 -8.10 11.31
CA PRO A 166 9.97 -7.46 12.51
C PRO A 166 11.38 -6.91 12.31
N LYS A 167 12.02 -7.17 11.15
CA LYS A 167 13.32 -6.59 10.78
C LYS A 167 13.21 -5.17 10.20
N LEU A 168 12.01 -4.71 9.86
CA LEU A 168 11.79 -3.33 9.44
C LEU A 168 11.78 -2.39 10.66
N SER A 169 11.75 -1.08 10.43
CA SER A 169 11.61 -0.11 11.51
C SER A 169 10.34 -0.37 12.35
N GLU A 170 10.41 0.01 13.63
CA GLU A 170 9.31 -0.15 14.59
C GLU A 170 8.01 0.47 14.05
N ASP A 171 8.09 1.68 13.49
CA ASP A 171 6.95 2.37 12.90
C ASP A 171 6.32 1.59 11.72
N LEU A 172 7.13 1.04 10.82
CA LEU A 172 6.65 0.22 9.69
C LEU A 172 5.97 -1.07 10.18
N TYR A 173 6.60 -1.73 11.16
CA TYR A 173 6.06 -2.95 11.76
C TYR A 173 4.72 -2.71 12.47
N HIS A 174 4.62 -1.63 13.26
CA HIS A 174 3.39 -1.26 13.94
C HIS A 174 2.29 -0.84 12.96
N ARG A 175 2.60 -0.06 11.92
CA ARG A 175 1.62 0.31 10.88
C ARG A 175 1.04 -0.93 10.19
N CYS A 176 1.90 -1.90 9.83
CA CYS A 176 1.47 -3.16 9.24
C CYS A 176 0.55 -3.95 10.19
N THR A 177 0.95 -4.08 11.46
CA THR A 177 0.20 -4.84 12.47
C THR A 177 -1.17 -4.23 12.73
N LEU A 178 -1.22 -2.90 12.91
CA LEU A 178 -2.47 -2.17 13.13
C LEU A 178 -3.40 -2.27 11.93
N SER A 179 -2.90 -2.14 10.70
CA SER A 179 -3.74 -2.33 9.53
C SER A 179 -4.30 -3.75 9.42
N ASN A 180 -3.48 -4.79 9.70
CA ASN A 180 -4.00 -6.17 9.74
C ASN A 180 -5.15 -6.33 10.74
N MET A 181 -5.06 -5.69 11.92
CA MET A 181 -6.10 -5.71 12.94
C MET A 181 -7.35 -4.95 12.49
N GLU A 182 -7.18 -3.75 11.93
CA GLU A 182 -8.29 -2.93 11.42
C GLU A 182 -8.99 -3.64 10.25
N GLY A 183 -8.26 -4.41 9.44
CA GLY A 183 -8.79 -5.20 8.33
C GLY A 183 -9.57 -6.45 8.74
N LEU A 184 -9.62 -6.83 10.02
CA LEU A 184 -10.37 -8.03 10.43
C LEU A 184 -11.88 -7.86 10.28
N GLY A 185 -12.41 -6.68 10.60
CA GLY A 185 -13.84 -6.42 10.63
C GLY A 185 -14.16 -5.12 11.33
N SER A 186 -15.40 -4.67 11.19
CA SER A 186 -15.90 -3.54 11.99
C SER A 186 -15.93 -3.90 13.48
N ARG A 187 -15.89 -2.88 14.35
CA ARG A 187 -15.99 -3.08 15.80
C ARG A 187 -17.23 -3.88 16.21
N SER A 188 -18.36 -3.66 15.54
CA SER A 188 -19.61 -4.38 15.78
C SER A 188 -19.49 -5.85 15.37
N GLN A 189 -18.93 -6.16 14.19
CA GLN A 189 -18.73 -7.54 13.73
C GLN A 189 -17.82 -8.32 14.69
N LEU A 190 -16.69 -7.72 15.08
CA LEU A 190 -15.76 -8.36 16.02
C LEU A 190 -16.37 -8.56 17.42
N ALA A 191 -17.16 -7.59 17.90
CA ALA A 191 -17.85 -7.73 19.17
C ALA A 191 -18.86 -8.88 19.15
N MET A 192 -19.63 -9.04 18.07
CA MET A 192 -20.58 -10.16 17.92
C MET A 192 -19.87 -11.51 18.00
N LEU A 193 -18.75 -11.69 17.29
CA LEU A 193 -17.97 -12.94 17.33
C LEU A 193 -17.43 -13.26 18.74
N LEU A 194 -16.99 -12.25 19.49
CA LEU A 194 -16.54 -12.44 20.87
C LEU A 194 -17.67 -12.92 21.78
N PHE A 195 -18.85 -12.30 21.68
CA PHE A 195 -20.01 -12.69 22.49
C PHE A 195 -20.53 -14.09 22.13
N GLU A 196 -20.53 -14.48 20.85
CA GLU A 196 -20.90 -15.83 20.42
C GLU A 196 -19.95 -16.89 21.01
N GLN A 197 -18.64 -16.60 21.03
CA GLN A 197 -17.64 -17.49 21.62
C GLN A 197 -17.81 -17.63 23.14
N GLU A 198 -18.10 -16.54 23.86
CA GLU A 198 -18.34 -16.57 25.31
C GLU A 198 -19.59 -17.40 25.67
N GLN A 199 -20.66 -17.28 24.88
CA GLN A 199 -21.87 -18.08 25.07
C GLN A 199 -21.61 -19.56 24.81
N GLY A 200 -20.89 -19.90 23.73
CA GLY A 200 -20.54 -21.29 23.41
C GLY A 200 -19.59 -21.95 24.41
N ASN A 201 -18.73 -21.18 25.08
CA ASN A 201 -17.85 -21.67 26.14
C ASN A 201 -18.54 -21.80 27.52
N SER A 202 -19.71 -21.20 27.68
CA SER A 202 -20.49 -21.20 28.93
C SER A 202 -21.53 -22.34 29.01
N THR A 203 -21.69 -23.10 27.92
CA THR A 203 -22.54 -24.31 27.81
C THR A 203 -21.70 -25.56 27.67
#